data_AF-A0A066VPV9-F1
#
_entry.id   AF-A0A066VPV9-F1
#
_cell.length_a   1.000
_cell.length_b   1.000
_cell.length_c   1.000
_cell.angle_alpha   90.00
_cell.angle_beta   90.00
_cell.angle_gamma   90.00
#
_symmetry.space_group_name_H-M   'P 1'
#
loop_
_entity.id
_entity.type
_entity.pdbx_description
1 polymer ?
#
loop_
_entity_poly.entity_id
_entity_poly.type
_entity_poly.pdbx_seq_one_letter_code
_entity_poly.pdbx_strand_id
1 'polypeptide(L)'
;ETIAGVPGLVAAACRHLQSLRVMRRDKGWIRTLLEDAENERMHLLTAMEYAKPGRLMRLAILGAQGVYFNAFFLSYLFFPRVSHRLVGILEEEAVSTYSNIIRDVEEGRLPEWEDLPAPAIAKEYWKMPDSAKMLDVLYAIRADEATHRFINHSLGSLDQRNDYNPFAVQMPPAQLRGTVSGLTPLQAK
;
A
#
# COMPACT_ATOMS: atom_id res chain seq x y z
N GLU A 1 -5.35 -2.91 6.99
CA GLU A 1 -5.75 -2.43 5.64
C GLU A 1 -6.93 -1.46 5.57
N THR A 2 -7.83 -1.37 6.57
CA THR A 2 -8.93 -0.36 6.55
C THR A 2 -8.48 1.10 6.61
N ILE A 3 -7.26 1.34 7.12
CA ILE A 3 -6.62 2.64 7.22
C ILE A 3 -5.55 2.83 6.13
N ALA A 4 -4.87 1.75 5.72
CA ALA A 4 -3.78 1.78 4.74
C ALA A 4 -4.24 2.24 3.35
N GLY A 5 -5.50 1.99 2.96
CA GLY A 5 -6.06 2.53 1.71
C GLY A 5 -6.38 4.04 1.72
N VAL A 6 -6.25 4.74 2.85
CA VAL A 6 -6.61 6.18 2.97
C VAL A 6 -5.53 7.12 2.42
N PRO A 7 -4.22 6.97 2.75
CA PRO A 7 -3.17 7.87 2.31
C PRO A 7 -3.07 8.06 0.80
N GLY A 8 -3.06 6.96 0.03
CA GLY A 8 -2.98 7.00 -1.43
C GLY A 8 -4.14 7.79 -2.05
N LEU A 9 -5.36 7.53 -1.58
CA LEU A 9 -6.57 8.24 -2.02
C LEU A 9 -6.50 9.74 -1.73
N VAL A 10 -6.12 10.11 -0.50
CA VAL A 10 -6.04 11.52 -0.08
C VAL A 10 -4.95 12.26 -0.86
N ALA A 11 -3.78 11.65 -1.00
CA ALA A 11 -2.66 12.20 -1.77
C ALA A 11 -3.05 12.39 -3.25
N ALA A 12 -3.65 11.38 -3.87
CA ALA A 12 -4.12 11.44 -5.24
C ALA A 12 -5.17 12.54 -5.44
N ALA A 13 -6.15 12.65 -4.54
CA ALA A 13 -7.19 13.68 -4.61
C ALA A 13 -6.59 15.10 -4.51
N CYS A 14 -5.65 15.32 -3.58
CA CYS A 14 -4.97 16.61 -3.42
C CYS A 14 -4.18 17.00 -4.67
N ARG A 15 -3.44 16.05 -5.24
CA ARG A 15 -2.66 16.24 -6.47
C ARG A 15 -3.55 16.44 -7.69
N HIS A 16 -4.66 15.70 -7.79
CA HIS A 16 -5.65 15.84 -8.84
C HIS A 16 -6.27 17.24 -8.85
N LEU A 17 -6.79 17.70 -7.71
CA LEU A 17 -7.33 19.05 -7.58
C LEU A 17 -6.26 20.12 -7.82
N GLN A 18 -4.99 19.84 -7.52
CA GLN A 18 -3.88 20.73 -7.86
C GLN A 18 -3.67 20.83 -9.36
N SER A 19 -3.54 19.69 -10.04
CA SER A 19 -3.38 19.62 -11.48
C SER A 19 -4.48 20.40 -12.21
N LEU A 20 -5.73 20.25 -11.76
CA LEU A 20 -6.87 21.00 -12.30
C LEU A 20 -6.76 22.51 -12.06
N ARG A 21 -6.57 22.95 -10.81
CA ARG A 21 -6.61 24.38 -10.47
C ARG A 21 -5.43 25.18 -11.03
N VAL A 22 -4.26 24.54 -11.22
CA VAL A 22 -3.09 25.19 -11.82
C VAL A 22 -2.90 24.87 -13.30
N MET A 23 -3.77 24.02 -13.88
CA MET A 23 -3.74 23.61 -15.29
C MET A 23 -2.39 23.02 -15.73
N ARG A 24 -1.81 22.12 -14.91
CA ARG A 24 -0.51 21.47 -15.18
C ARG A 24 -0.60 19.96 -15.13
N ARG A 25 0.24 19.28 -15.91
CA ARG A 25 0.43 17.82 -15.87
C ARG A 25 0.91 17.39 -14.48
N ASP A 26 0.34 16.30 -13.96
CA ASP A 26 0.72 15.71 -12.67
C ASP A 26 2.01 14.85 -12.74
N LYS A 27 2.38 14.40 -13.94
CA LYS A 27 3.57 13.57 -14.21
C LYS A 27 3.49 12.13 -13.68
N GLY A 28 2.28 11.59 -13.56
CA GLY A 28 2.01 10.17 -13.39
C GLY A 28 1.84 9.69 -11.95
N TRP A 29 1.79 10.61 -10.97
CA TRP A 29 1.67 10.30 -9.56
C TRP A 29 0.23 9.97 -9.14
N ILE A 30 -0.78 10.68 -9.67
CA ILE A 30 -2.19 10.46 -9.32
C ILE A 30 -2.60 9.01 -9.55
N ARG A 31 -2.23 8.44 -10.70
CA ARG A 31 -2.59 7.07 -11.05
C ARG A 31 -1.95 6.07 -10.09
N THR A 32 -0.64 6.16 -9.85
CA THR A 32 0.06 5.27 -8.92
C THR A 32 -0.52 5.36 -7.51
N LEU A 33 -0.84 6.55 -7.01
CA LEU A 33 -1.40 6.71 -5.67
C LEU A 33 -2.85 6.17 -5.54
N LEU A 34 -3.62 6.19 -6.64
CA LEU A 34 -4.92 5.52 -6.68
C LEU A 34 -4.80 4.00 -6.79
N GLU A 35 -3.82 3.51 -7.56
CA GLU A 35 -3.48 2.08 -7.66
C GLU A 35 -3.04 1.54 -6.28
N ASP A 36 -2.19 2.25 -5.55
CA ASP A 36 -1.80 1.91 -4.16
C ASP A 36 -3.05 1.83 -3.26
N ALA A 37 -3.91 2.85 -3.27
CA ALA A 37 -5.13 2.86 -2.45
C ALA A 37 -6.12 1.75 -2.81
N GLU A 38 -6.20 1.37 -4.08
CA GLU A 38 -7.00 0.24 -4.54
C GLU A 38 -6.39 -1.09 -4.09
N ASN A 39 -5.07 -1.25 -4.17
CA ASN A 39 -4.37 -2.45 -3.76
C ASN A 39 -4.60 -2.76 -2.28
N GLU A 40 -4.45 -1.75 -1.42
CA GLU A 40 -4.76 -1.84 0.02
C GLU A 40 -6.21 -2.26 0.30
N ARG A 41 -7.16 -1.73 -0.50
CA ARG A 41 -8.57 -2.14 -0.41
C ARG A 41 -8.75 -3.60 -0.83
N MET A 42 -7.98 -4.10 -1.78
CA MET A 42 -8.01 -5.51 -2.19
C MET A 42 -7.45 -6.43 -1.13
N HIS A 43 -6.45 -6.00 -0.35
CA HIS A 43 -6.00 -6.74 0.83
C HIS A 43 -7.13 -6.83 1.88
N LEU A 44 -7.81 -5.71 2.17
CA LEU A 44 -8.96 -5.71 3.09
C LEU A 44 -10.06 -6.68 2.62
N LEU A 45 -10.47 -6.60 1.36
CA LEU A 45 -11.53 -7.45 0.83
C LEU A 45 -11.13 -8.93 0.83
N THR A 46 -9.85 -9.23 0.58
CA THR A 46 -9.30 -10.58 0.72
C THR A 46 -9.40 -11.07 2.18
N ALA A 47 -8.99 -10.26 3.15
CA ALA A 47 -9.09 -10.62 4.56
C ALA A 47 -10.54 -10.82 5.04
N MET A 48 -11.50 -10.09 4.45
CA MET A 48 -12.93 -10.22 4.77
C MET A 48 -13.56 -11.55 4.35
N GLU A 49 -12.96 -12.26 3.40
CA GLU A 49 -13.39 -13.62 3.03
C GLU A 49 -13.04 -14.65 4.12
N TYR A 50 -12.01 -14.36 4.92
CA TYR A 50 -11.61 -15.20 6.05
C TYR A 50 -12.31 -14.83 7.35
N ALA A 51 -12.46 -13.53 7.64
CA ALA A 51 -13.04 -13.05 8.89
C ALA A 51 -13.95 -11.84 8.69
N LYS A 52 -15.18 -11.93 9.20
CA LYS A 52 -16.16 -10.83 9.13
C LYS A 52 -16.13 -10.02 10.42
N PRO A 53 -15.83 -8.71 10.38
CA PRO A 53 -15.77 -7.87 11.58
C PRO A 53 -17.18 -7.66 12.17
N GLY A 54 -17.29 -7.77 13.50
CA GLY A 54 -18.51 -7.47 14.25
C GLY A 54 -18.87 -5.99 14.27
N ARG A 55 -20.04 -5.65 14.83
CA ARG A 55 -20.57 -4.27 14.85
C ARG A 55 -19.66 -3.28 15.57
N LEU A 56 -19.05 -3.67 16.69
CA LEU A 56 -18.14 -2.81 17.45
C LEU A 56 -16.89 -2.47 16.64
N MET A 57 -16.27 -3.47 15.99
CA MET A 57 -15.11 -3.26 15.13
C MET A 57 -15.45 -2.34 13.96
N ARG A 58 -16.60 -2.52 13.32
CA ARG A 58 -17.06 -1.63 12.23
C ARG A 58 -17.25 -0.18 12.69
N LEU A 59 -17.80 0.02 13.89
CA LEU A 59 -17.93 1.36 14.48
C LEU A 59 -16.55 1.97 14.80
N ALA A 60 -15.62 1.17 15.32
CA ALA A 60 -14.25 1.60 15.57
C ALA A 60 -13.54 1.99 14.27
N ILE A 61 -13.69 1.21 13.19
CA ILE A 61 -13.16 1.53 11.86
C ILE A 61 -13.71 2.86 11.36
N LEU A 62 -15.03 3.09 11.48
CA LEU A 62 -15.65 4.35 11.07
C LEU A 62 -15.07 5.55 11.84
N GLY A 63 -14.93 5.43 13.16
CA GLY A 63 -14.31 6.47 14.00
C GLY A 63 -12.85 6.71 13.64
N ALA A 64 -12.06 5.64 13.48
CA ALA A 64 -10.65 5.70 13.12
C ALA A 64 -10.44 6.33 11.74
N GLN A 65 -11.26 5.97 10.75
CA GLN A 65 -11.23 6.60 9.42
C GLN A 65 -11.59 8.09 9.49
N GLY A 66 -12.62 8.44 10.27
CA GLY A 66 -13.01 9.84 10.48
C GLY A 66 -11.87 10.69 11.03
N VAL A 67 -11.12 10.18 12.01
CA VAL A 67 -9.96 10.89 12.58
C VAL A 67 -8.78 10.88 11.61
N TYR A 68 -8.37 9.71 11.14
CA TYR A 68 -7.15 9.53 10.35
C TYR A 68 -7.23 10.21 8.98
N PHE A 69 -8.37 10.12 8.28
CA PHE A 69 -8.56 10.80 6.99
C PHE A 69 -8.33 12.30 7.12
N ASN A 70 -8.96 12.94 8.11
CA ASN A 70 -8.85 14.38 8.31
C ASN A 70 -7.44 14.79 8.75
N ALA A 71 -6.84 14.04 9.68
CA ALA A 71 -5.47 14.30 10.14
C ALA A 71 -4.45 14.16 8.99
N PHE A 72 -4.55 13.08 8.20
CA PHE A 72 -3.67 12.86 7.07
C PHE A 72 -3.89 13.88 5.95
N PHE A 73 -5.14 14.25 5.64
CA PHE A 73 -5.47 15.30 4.68
C PHE A 73 -4.83 16.63 5.05
N LEU A 74 -5.00 17.09 6.30
CA LEU A 74 -4.36 18.31 6.78
C LEU A 74 -2.84 18.21 6.72
N SER A 75 -2.26 17.09 7.16
CA SER A 75 -0.82 16.85 7.05
C SER A 75 -0.33 16.93 5.61
N TYR A 76 -1.07 16.36 4.65
CA TYR A 76 -0.68 16.31 3.24
C TYR A 76 -0.70 17.70 2.59
N LEU A 77 -1.66 18.55 2.97
CA LEU A 77 -1.75 19.91 2.45
C LEU A 77 -0.51 20.75 2.80
N PHE A 78 0.03 20.59 4.01
CA PHE A 78 1.15 21.40 4.51
C PHE A 78 2.51 20.70 4.32
N PHE A 79 2.56 19.38 4.49
CA PHE A 79 3.79 18.59 4.60
C PHE A 79 3.76 17.30 3.76
N PRO A 80 3.54 17.36 2.44
CA PRO A 80 3.34 16.16 1.62
C PRO A 80 4.57 15.23 1.60
N ARG A 81 5.79 15.76 1.74
CA ARG A 81 7.01 14.93 1.88
C ARG A 81 7.02 14.11 3.18
N VAL A 82 6.60 14.72 4.29
CA VAL A 82 6.51 14.06 5.59
C VAL A 82 5.42 13.00 5.55
N SER A 83 4.26 13.31 4.96
CA SER A 83 3.17 12.35 4.76
C SER A 83 3.63 11.12 3.99
N HIS A 84 4.37 11.26 2.89
CA HIS A 84 4.90 10.10 2.17
C HIS A 84 5.99 9.35 2.93
N ARG A 85 6.83 10.04 3.72
CA ARG A 85 7.79 9.37 4.60
C ARG A 85 7.11 8.56 5.70
N LEU A 86 6.04 9.09 6.29
CA LEU A 86 5.23 8.39 7.27
C LEU A 86 4.63 7.12 6.69
N VAL A 87 4.01 7.21 5.51
CA VAL A 87 3.46 6.03 4.81
C VAL A 87 4.56 5.02 4.55
N GLY A 88 5.71 5.43 3.99
CA GLY A 88 6.83 4.52 3.76
C GLY A 88 7.26 3.73 5.01
N ILE A 89 7.29 4.38 6.19
CA ILE A 89 7.60 3.73 7.47
C ILE A 89 6.48 2.77 7.90
N LEU A 90 5.21 3.13 7.69
CA LEU A 90 4.10 2.21 7.94
C LEU A 90 4.24 0.94 7.09
N GLU A 91 4.66 1.08 5.83
CA GLU A 91 4.90 -0.08 4.95
C GLU A 91 6.17 -0.86 5.32
N GLU A 92 7.20 -0.23 5.90
CA GLU A 92 8.31 -0.96 6.52
C GLU A 92 7.82 -1.91 7.63
N GLU A 93 6.93 -1.41 8.49
CA GLU A 93 6.30 -2.21 9.53
C GLU A 93 5.34 -3.27 8.97
N ALA A 94 4.62 -2.98 7.89
CA ALA A 94 3.77 -3.95 7.21
C ALA A 94 4.59 -5.11 6.62
N VAL A 95 5.68 -4.80 5.90
CA VAL A 95 6.61 -5.81 5.37
C VAL A 95 7.19 -6.68 6.49
N SER A 96 7.56 -6.08 7.61
CA SER A 96 8.04 -6.80 8.81
C SER A 96 6.96 -7.71 9.38
N THR A 97 5.74 -7.19 9.55
CA THR A 97 4.59 -7.92 10.10
C THR A 97 4.25 -9.15 9.23
N TYR A 98 4.09 -8.96 7.93
CA TYR A 98 3.82 -10.08 7.02
C TYR A 98 4.96 -11.08 6.95
N SER A 99 6.22 -10.64 7.05
CA SER A 99 7.37 -11.56 7.14
C SER A 99 7.33 -12.43 8.40
N ASN A 100 6.94 -11.86 9.54
CA ASN A 100 6.78 -12.60 10.78
C ASN A 100 5.62 -13.61 10.68
N ILE A 101 4.49 -13.21 10.11
CA ILE A 101 3.33 -14.08 9.91
C ILE A 101 3.67 -15.24 8.98
N ILE A 102 4.32 -14.97 7.83
CA ILE A 102 4.79 -15.99 6.89
C ILE A 102 5.68 -17.00 7.61
N ARG A 103 6.66 -16.52 8.37
CA ARG A 103 7.56 -17.37 9.17
C ARG A 103 6.78 -18.23 10.17
N ASP A 104 5.76 -17.68 10.83
CA ASP A 104 4.91 -18.43 11.77
C ASP A 104 4.13 -19.55 11.06
N VAL A 105 3.64 -19.32 9.84
CA VAL A 105 2.99 -20.35 9.02
C VAL A 105 4.00 -21.44 8.61
N GLU A 106 5.17 -21.06 8.10
CA GLU A 106 6.20 -22.00 7.63
C GLU A 106 6.79 -22.87 8.74
N GLU A 107 6.86 -22.33 9.96
CA GLU A 107 7.29 -23.09 11.15
C GLU A 107 6.16 -23.89 11.80
N GLY A 108 4.96 -23.93 11.21
CA GLY A 108 3.82 -24.69 11.72
C GLY A 108 3.21 -24.14 13.01
N ARG A 109 3.45 -22.86 13.35
CA ARG A 109 2.83 -22.20 14.51
C ARG A 109 1.37 -21.85 14.29
N LEU A 110 0.94 -21.78 13.03
CA LEU A 110 -0.43 -21.48 12.59
C LEU A 110 -0.98 -22.64 11.75
N PRO A 111 -1.22 -23.83 12.35
CA PRO A 111 -1.62 -25.03 11.62
C PRO A 111 -2.94 -24.85 10.86
N GLU A 112 -3.83 -23.97 11.32
CA GLU A 112 -5.07 -23.64 10.63
C GLU A 112 -4.87 -22.96 9.26
N TRP A 113 -3.67 -22.42 8.98
CA TRP A 113 -3.38 -21.67 7.76
C TRP A 113 -2.52 -22.45 6.75
N GLU A 114 -1.93 -23.58 7.15
CA GLU A 114 -1.01 -24.38 6.32
C GLU A 114 -1.67 -24.90 5.04
N ASP A 115 -2.92 -25.34 5.14
CA ASP A 115 -3.73 -25.87 4.03
C ASP A 115 -4.94 -24.99 3.68
N LEU A 116 -5.03 -23.80 4.27
CA LEU A 116 -6.15 -22.89 4.04
C LEU A 116 -6.12 -22.38 2.58
N PRO A 117 -7.16 -22.62 1.77
CA PRO A 117 -7.16 -22.16 0.38
C PRO A 117 -7.23 -20.64 0.29
N ALA A 118 -6.57 -20.07 -0.73
CA ALA A 118 -6.74 -18.67 -1.09
C ALA A 118 -8.18 -18.41 -1.60
N PRO A 119 -8.84 -17.31 -1.22
CA PRO A 119 -10.18 -16.99 -1.68
C PRO A 119 -10.15 -16.61 -3.17
N ALA A 120 -11.30 -16.75 -3.83
CA ALA A 120 -11.43 -16.48 -5.26
C ALA A 120 -10.99 -15.04 -5.63
N ILE A 121 -11.34 -14.06 -4.78
CA ILE A 121 -10.95 -12.65 -4.99
C ILE A 121 -9.43 -12.46 -5.04
N ALA A 122 -8.69 -13.16 -4.18
CA ALA A 122 -7.24 -13.10 -4.15
C ALA A 122 -6.64 -13.76 -5.41
N LYS A 123 -7.14 -14.95 -5.76
CA LYS A 123 -6.69 -15.68 -6.93
C LYS A 123 -6.89 -14.88 -8.22
N GLU A 124 -8.05 -14.24 -8.36
CA GLU A 124 -8.37 -13.41 -9.51
C GLU A 124 -7.51 -12.13 -9.55
N TYR A 125 -7.33 -11.47 -8.40
CA TYR A 125 -6.59 -10.22 -8.32
C TYR A 125 -5.08 -10.42 -8.59
N TRP A 126 -4.44 -11.32 -7.85
CA TRP A 126 -3.01 -11.61 -7.99
C TRP A 126 -2.68 -12.67 -9.05
N LYS A 127 -3.67 -13.14 -9.82
CA LYS A 127 -3.51 -14.15 -10.89
C LYS A 127 -2.84 -15.44 -10.40
N MET A 128 -3.27 -15.90 -9.22
CA MET A 128 -2.74 -17.11 -8.59
C MET A 128 -3.36 -18.38 -9.19
N PRO A 129 -2.67 -19.53 -9.15
CA PRO A 129 -3.25 -20.81 -9.57
C PRO A 129 -4.38 -21.25 -8.62
N ASP A 130 -5.24 -22.16 -9.10
CA ASP A 130 -6.35 -22.69 -8.29
C ASP A 130 -5.90 -23.42 -7.02
N SER A 131 -4.68 -23.96 -7.02
CA SER A 131 -4.06 -24.61 -5.87
C SER A 131 -3.48 -23.64 -4.83
N ALA A 132 -3.56 -22.33 -5.05
CA ALA A 132 -2.98 -21.33 -4.15
C ALA A 132 -3.61 -21.36 -2.76
N LYS A 133 -2.75 -21.16 -1.75
CA LYS A 133 -3.09 -21.22 -0.32
C LYS A 133 -2.89 -19.86 0.35
N MET A 134 -3.27 -19.75 1.61
CA MET A 134 -3.10 -18.57 2.46
C MET A 134 -1.64 -18.07 2.47
N LEU A 135 -0.67 -18.98 2.47
CA LEU A 135 0.74 -18.64 2.40
C LEU A 135 1.10 -17.86 1.13
N ASP A 136 0.56 -18.25 -0.03
CA ASP A 136 0.77 -17.54 -1.30
C ASP A 136 0.17 -16.13 -1.27
N VAL A 137 -1.00 -15.99 -0.63
CA VAL A 137 -1.67 -14.69 -0.43
C VAL A 137 -0.81 -13.77 0.44
N LEU A 138 -0.28 -14.28 1.55
CA LEU A 138 0.62 -13.53 2.44
C LEU A 138 1.88 -13.07 1.70
N TYR A 139 2.45 -13.93 0.84
CA TYR A 139 3.59 -13.58 0.01
C TYR A 139 3.27 -12.44 -0.98
N ALA A 140 2.10 -12.50 -1.62
CA ALA A 140 1.66 -11.47 -2.55
C ALA A 140 1.42 -10.13 -1.85
N ILE A 141 0.69 -10.14 -0.72
CA ILE A 141 0.45 -8.94 0.10
C ILE A 141 1.78 -8.31 0.53
N ARG A 142 2.71 -9.11 1.10
CA ARG A 142 4.03 -8.58 1.49
C ARG A 142 4.80 -7.94 0.33
N ALA A 143 4.68 -8.51 -0.87
CA ALA A 143 5.32 -7.96 -2.06
C ALA A 143 4.70 -6.61 -2.47
N ASP A 144 3.39 -6.46 -2.31
CA ASP A 144 2.69 -5.18 -2.50
C ASP A 144 3.17 -4.15 -1.46
N GLU A 145 3.27 -4.51 -0.18
CA GLU A 145 3.76 -3.58 0.84
C GLU A 145 5.20 -3.14 0.61
N ALA A 146 6.07 -4.05 0.15
CA ALA A 146 7.43 -3.68 -0.24
C ALA A 146 7.44 -2.69 -1.41
N THR A 147 6.42 -2.75 -2.27
CA THR A 147 6.21 -1.81 -3.38
C THR A 147 5.75 -0.46 -2.88
N HIS A 148 4.71 -0.43 -2.04
CA HIS A 148 4.18 0.79 -1.43
C HIS A 148 5.26 1.52 -0.63
N ARG A 149 6.05 0.77 0.17
CA ARG A 149 7.25 1.27 0.87
C ARG A 149 8.18 1.99 -0.10
N PHE A 150 8.58 1.27 -1.15
CA PHE A 150 9.55 1.75 -2.12
C PHE A 150 9.08 3.03 -2.83
N ILE A 151 7.82 3.06 -3.25
CA ILE A 151 7.21 4.20 -3.93
C ILE A 151 7.14 5.40 -2.97
N ASN A 152 6.65 5.20 -1.76
CA ASN A 152 6.43 6.30 -0.80
C ASN A 152 7.74 6.88 -0.27
N HIS A 153 8.77 6.08 0.02
CA HIS A 153 10.09 6.62 0.36
C HIS A 153 10.74 7.39 -0.81
N SER A 154 10.56 6.90 -2.05
CA SER A 154 11.04 7.60 -3.24
C SER A 154 10.33 8.94 -3.42
N LEU A 155 9.00 8.95 -3.38
CA LEU A 155 8.18 10.16 -3.50
C LEU A 155 8.39 11.16 -2.36
N GLY A 156 8.69 10.67 -1.14
CA GLY A 156 9.09 11.50 -0.02
C GLY A 156 10.45 12.18 -0.23
N SER A 157 11.31 11.60 -1.09
CA SER A 157 12.67 12.09 -1.37
C SER A 157 12.74 12.99 -2.62
N LEU A 158 11.80 12.85 -3.56
CA LEU A 158 11.75 13.61 -4.80
C LEU A 158 11.24 15.05 -4.65
N ASP A 159 11.48 15.88 -5.68
CA ASP A 159 10.76 17.13 -5.86
C ASP A 159 9.35 16.85 -6.40
N GLN A 160 8.41 16.77 -5.46
CA GLN A 160 7.00 16.48 -5.73
C GLN A 160 6.30 17.43 -6.73
N ARG A 161 6.88 18.60 -7.02
CA ARG A 161 6.37 19.56 -8.02
C ARG A 161 6.99 19.32 -9.40
N ASN A 162 8.28 18.97 -9.44
CA ASN A 162 9.07 19.03 -10.66
C ASN A 162 9.45 17.66 -11.22
N ASP A 163 9.63 16.65 -10.38
CA ASP A 163 10.09 15.33 -10.81
C ASP A 163 8.94 14.48 -11.35
N TYR A 164 9.22 13.69 -12.40
CA TYR A 164 8.29 12.71 -12.93
C TYR A 164 8.18 11.51 -11.99
N ASN A 165 7.06 10.78 -12.07
CA ASN A 165 6.96 9.49 -11.42
C ASN A 165 7.81 8.47 -12.18
N PRO A 166 8.97 8.01 -11.67
CA PRO A 166 9.80 7.03 -12.37
C PRO A 166 9.06 5.68 -12.56
N PHE A 167 8.12 5.38 -11.65
CA PHE A 167 7.34 4.14 -11.65
C PHE A 167 6.23 4.12 -12.69
N ALA A 168 5.85 5.28 -13.23
CA ALA A 168 4.90 5.36 -14.33
C ALA A 168 5.51 4.89 -15.67
N VAL A 169 6.84 4.86 -15.77
CA VAL A 169 7.59 4.38 -16.94
C VAL A 169 8.00 2.94 -16.75
N GLN A 170 8.69 2.65 -15.64
CA GLN A 170 9.21 1.32 -15.36
C GLN A 170 9.24 1.05 -13.85
N MET A 171 8.62 -0.05 -13.43
CA MET A 171 8.79 -0.57 -12.08
C MET A 171 10.17 -1.22 -11.93
N PRO A 172 10.94 -0.88 -10.89
CA PRO A 172 12.20 -1.56 -10.62
C PRO A 172 12.02 -3.05 -10.30
N PRO A 173 13.07 -3.88 -10.50
CA PRO A 173 13.03 -5.30 -10.16
C PRO A 173 12.55 -5.54 -8.73
N ALA A 174 11.79 -6.62 -8.53
CA ALA A 174 11.24 -6.98 -7.21
C ALA A 174 12.34 -7.13 -6.14
N GLN A 175 13.50 -7.65 -6.53
CA GLN A 175 14.66 -7.81 -5.65
C GLN A 175 15.14 -6.45 -5.12
N LEU A 176 15.17 -5.41 -5.96
CA LEU A 176 15.54 -4.07 -5.52
C LEU A 176 14.49 -3.51 -4.56
N ARG A 177 13.21 -3.60 -4.92
CA ARG A 177 12.09 -3.11 -4.09
C ARG A 177 12.04 -3.80 -2.73
N GLY A 178 12.42 -5.08 -2.66
CA GLY A 178 12.49 -5.85 -1.42
C GLY A 178 13.69 -5.51 -0.53
N THR A 179 14.82 -5.09 -1.11
CA THR A 179 16.10 -4.93 -0.38
C THR A 179 16.44 -3.51 0.05
N VAL A 180 15.93 -2.50 -0.65
CA VAL A 180 16.13 -1.09 -0.25
C VAL A 180 14.79 -0.42 0.01
N SER A 181 14.78 0.60 0.87
CA SER A 181 13.55 1.29 1.27
C SER A 181 12.98 2.21 0.19
N GLY A 182 13.79 2.72 -0.75
CA GLY A 182 13.35 3.56 -1.87
C GLY A 182 14.53 4.10 -2.69
N LEU A 183 14.23 4.86 -3.75
CA LEU A 183 15.24 5.53 -4.57
C LEU A 183 15.76 6.82 -3.90
N THR A 184 17.05 7.07 -4.02
CA THR A 184 17.62 8.40 -3.80
C THR A 184 17.21 9.36 -4.93
N PRO A 185 17.27 10.69 -4.72
CA PRO A 185 16.96 11.66 -5.76
C PRO A 185 17.80 11.53 -7.05
N LEU A 186 19.02 10.99 -6.94
CA LEU A 186 19.89 10.72 -8.10
C LEU A 186 19.44 9.48 -8.88
N GLN A 187 18.93 8.46 -8.20
CA GLN A 187 18.49 7.22 -8.86
C GLN A 187 17.10 7.34 -9.49
N ALA A 188 16.31 8.34 -9.08
CA ALA A 188 14.94 8.55 -9.55
C ALA A 188 14.82 9.52 -10.74
N LYS A 189 15.93 10.15 -11.17
CA LYS A 189 16.02 11.05 -12.32
C LYS A 189 16.66 10.34 -13.50
#